data_AF-A0A1S1QTI0-F1
#
_entry.id   AF-A0A1S1QTI0-F1
#
_cell.length_a   1.000
_cell.length_b   1.000
_cell.length_c   1.000
_cell.angle_alpha   90.00
_cell.angle_beta   90.00
_cell.angle_gamma   90.00
#
_symmetry.space_group_name_H-M   'P 1'
#
loop_
_entity.id
_entity.type
_entity.pdbx_description
1 polymer ?
#
loop_
_entity_poly.entity_id
_entity_poly.type
_entity_poly.pdbx_seq_one_letter_code
_entity_poly.pdbx_strand_id
1 'polypeptide(L)'
;MGVTGTAALFGAVSRGIAPTRLDLTDGGTWLPTAATSTLIHLSGPSGRANAAVTVPGTAGNDLTVTTTSARILVSEGGGAGRVHLVDPARLALVRTADLGPGVTIIAAGRVAYALDATAGRVQQLSPDDLSPTGGVLSLPAPLGGVALARSGDGTLWVPLRATGEVAAVRDGVARRGHRPVAPPGNAVDIILVDGRPVAVDATAGTLTVLDPEDPGRWGRVIPLPPRGVPRPPERPLLVAPRTDGGPVPLLDPATRRLFLVDVIRGRVTGADLPSPARPDETGFGTPLVHAGHAYVPDSGSGVVLDYDLARGRFAEPVRLAGPDGKARLTATADSGQVWINDAAGPDAVMINEQGRTLITKQPSDLPGLPTGTARPLPAAPPLPAPEPARPAGRGEAGGATSTRPPAAGRTSAATDPSPGPDTGADLENEPEQPTPGPTASPSIRPSTPPPSRPPPPPPPPVTVPPVGTPSPSPTPVPPSATPDGLPLG
;
A
#
# COMPACT_ATOMS: atom_id res chain seq x y z
N MET A 1 37.02 -35.47 -65.81
CA MET A 1 37.43 -34.88 -64.52
C MET A 1 36.19 -34.31 -63.86
N GLY A 2 35.68 -34.97 -62.83
CA GLY A 2 34.43 -34.58 -62.15
C GLY A 2 34.74 -33.69 -60.95
N VAL A 3 34.08 -32.53 -60.89
CA VAL A 3 34.22 -31.55 -59.81
C VAL A 3 33.22 -31.89 -58.70
N THR A 4 33.74 -32.14 -57.50
CA THR A 4 33.00 -32.38 -56.27
C THR A 4 32.48 -31.04 -55.72
N GLY A 5 31.16 -30.86 -55.65
CA GLY A 5 30.54 -29.70 -55.01
C GLY A 5 30.32 -29.95 -53.52
N THR A 6 30.99 -29.18 -52.68
CA THR A 6 30.83 -29.19 -51.22
C THR A 6 29.63 -28.32 -50.84
N ALA A 7 28.58 -28.90 -50.28
CA ALA A 7 27.44 -28.17 -49.73
C ALA A 7 27.78 -27.70 -48.30
N ALA A 8 27.82 -26.38 -48.10
CA ALA A 8 27.93 -25.77 -46.77
C ALA A 8 26.53 -25.67 -46.15
N LEU A 9 26.28 -26.44 -45.09
CA LEU A 9 25.12 -26.28 -44.22
C LEU A 9 25.34 -25.06 -43.31
N PHE A 10 24.55 -24.00 -43.51
CA PHE A 10 24.39 -22.93 -42.54
C PHE A 10 23.51 -23.44 -41.39
N GLY A 11 24.13 -23.75 -40.25
CA GLY A 11 23.42 -23.99 -39.00
C GLY A 11 22.80 -22.69 -38.47
N ALA A 12 21.49 -22.56 -38.59
CA ALA A 12 20.74 -21.50 -37.93
C ALA A 12 20.71 -21.80 -36.42
N VAL A 13 21.60 -21.16 -35.68
CA VAL A 13 21.53 -21.13 -34.21
C VAL A 13 20.37 -20.20 -33.86
N SER A 14 19.20 -20.76 -33.56
CA SER A 14 18.09 -20.03 -32.97
C SER A 14 18.52 -19.55 -31.57
N ARG A 15 19.02 -18.32 -31.48
CA ARG A 15 19.14 -17.63 -30.21
C ARG A 15 17.71 -17.43 -29.70
N GLY A 16 17.31 -18.22 -28.70
CA GLY A 16 16.11 -17.95 -27.93
C GLY A 16 16.16 -16.49 -27.48
N ILE A 17 15.14 -15.72 -27.87
CA ILE A 17 14.97 -14.35 -27.38
C ILE A 17 14.82 -14.50 -25.86
N ALA A 18 15.86 -14.11 -25.12
CA ALA A 18 15.77 -14.02 -23.68
C ALA A 18 14.56 -13.13 -23.37
N PRO A 19 13.71 -13.47 -22.39
CA PRO A 19 12.57 -12.64 -22.05
C PRO A 19 13.09 -11.23 -21.74
N THR A 20 12.74 -10.27 -22.59
CA THR A 20 13.07 -8.86 -22.38
C THR A 20 12.39 -8.47 -21.07
N ARG A 21 13.18 -8.38 -20.01
CA ARG A 21 12.72 -7.86 -18.73
C ARG A 21 12.43 -6.39 -18.95
N LEU A 22 11.17 -5.99 -18.91
CA LEU A 22 10.82 -4.58 -18.95
C LEU A 22 11.30 -3.98 -17.63
N ASP A 23 12.29 -3.09 -17.71
CA ASP A 23 12.76 -2.36 -16.54
C ASP A 23 11.81 -1.18 -16.31
N LEU A 24 10.77 -1.43 -15.50
CA LEU A 24 9.80 -0.42 -15.08
C LEU A 24 10.36 0.40 -13.90
N THR A 25 11.64 0.79 -13.98
CA THR A 25 12.31 1.65 -13.00
C THR A 25 12.01 3.13 -13.21
N ASP A 26 11.43 3.47 -14.35
CA ASP A 26 11.07 4.84 -14.69
C ASP A 26 9.88 5.25 -13.83
N GLY A 27 10.09 6.23 -12.94
CA GLY A 27 9.07 6.77 -12.03
C GLY A 27 7.71 6.85 -12.70
N GLY A 28 6.73 6.12 -12.19
CA GLY A 28 5.47 5.83 -12.85
C GLY A 28 4.50 5.18 -11.87
N THR A 29 3.30 4.88 -12.33
CA THR A 29 2.25 4.31 -11.45
C THR A 29 1.43 3.26 -12.18
N TRP A 30 0.87 2.32 -11.41
CA TRP A 30 -0.09 1.34 -11.92
C TRP A 30 -1.50 1.76 -11.55
N LEU A 31 -2.33 2.00 -12.56
CA LEU A 31 -3.71 2.43 -12.39
C LEU A 31 -4.67 1.38 -12.92
N PRO A 32 -5.77 1.09 -12.20
CA PRO A 32 -6.79 0.18 -12.68
C PRO A 32 -7.75 0.87 -13.68
N THR A 33 -8.24 0.07 -14.61
CA THR A 33 -9.39 0.37 -15.48
C THR A 33 -10.44 -0.71 -15.28
N ALA A 34 -11.53 -0.36 -14.59
CA ALA A 34 -12.61 -1.27 -14.21
C ALA A 34 -13.38 -1.79 -15.43
N ALA A 35 -13.58 -0.96 -16.45
CA ALA A 35 -14.32 -1.34 -17.66
C ALA A 35 -13.67 -2.51 -18.42
N THR A 36 -12.35 -2.61 -18.39
CA THR A 36 -11.58 -3.61 -19.16
C THR A 36 -10.86 -4.64 -18.31
N SER A 37 -11.02 -4.60 -16.97
CA SER A 37 -10.30 -5.48 -16.05
C SER A 37 -8.78 -5.41 -16.26
N THR A 38 -8.22 -4.21 -16.43
CA THR A 38 -6.81 -4.06 -16.79
C THR A 38 -6.10 -3.14 -15.80
N LEU A 39 -4.86 -3.48 -15.45
CA LEU A 39 -3.92 -2.56 -14.84
C LEU A 39 -3.06 -1.94 -15.92
N ILE A 40 -2.92 -0.63 -15.91
CA ILE A 40 -2.12 0.12 -16.86
C ILE A 40 -0.98 0.78 -16.10
N HIS A 41 0.24 0.58 -16.55
CA HIS A 41 1.37 1.36 -16.09
C HIS A 41 1.48 2.65 -16.90
N LEU A 42 1.50 3.77 -16.19
CA LEU A 42 1.79 5.08 -16.75
C LEU A 42 3.21 5.48 -16.38
N SER A 43 4.00 5.83 -17.39
CA SER A 43 5.37 6.33 -17.22
C SER A 43 5.34 7.84 -16.96
N GLY A 44 5.92 8.27 -15.85
CA GLY A 44 6.08 9.67 -15.48
C GLY A 44 6.95 10.45 -16.46
N PRO A 45 8.16 9.99 -16.83
CA PRO A 45 9.01 10.70 -17.79
C PRO A 45 8.39 10.93 -19.16
N SER A 46 7.62 9.96 -19.66
CA SER A 46 6.99 10.06 -20.99
C SER A 46 5.59 10.66 -20.96
N GLY A 47 4.93 10.68 -19.80
CA GLY A 47 3.52 11.05 -19.67
C GLY A 47 2.60 10.14 -20.48
N ARG A 48 2.93 8.85 -20.62
CA ARG A 48 2.19 7.90 -21.47
C ARG A 48 2.03 6.54 -20.80
N ALA A 49 0.98 5.82 -21.17
CA ALA A 49 0.87 4.40 -20.88
C ALA A 49 1.94 3.61 -21.64
N ASN A 50 2.63 2.69 -20.97
CA ASN A 50 3.68 1.87 -21.60
C ASN A 50 3.62 0.36 -21.29
N ALA A 51 2.71 -0.06 -20.40
CA ALA A 51 2.48 -1.48 -20.12
C ALA A 51 1.07 -1.72 -19.59
N ALA A 52 0.57 -2.94 -19.79
CA ALA A 52 -0.74 -3.39 -19.37
C ALA A 52 -0.65 -4.79 -18.74
N VAL A 53 -1.57 -5.09 -17.82
CA VAL A 53 -1.82 -6.47 -17.36
C VAL A 53 -3.32 -6.67 -17.24
N THR A 54 -3.85 -7.73 -17.86
CA THR A 54 -5.25 -8.12 -17.67
C THR A 54 -5.41 -8.88 -16.35
N VAL A 55 -6.40 -8.52 -15.56
CA VAL A 55 -6.76 -9.15 -14.28
C VAL A 55 -8.17 -9.74 -14.41
N PRO A 56 -8.32 -10.99 -14.88
CA PRO A 56 -9.62 -11.55 -15.23
C PRO A 56 -10.61 -11.57 -14.06
N GLY A 57 -11.90 -11.39 -14.37
CA GLY A 57 -12.99 -11.49 -13.39
C GLY A 57 -13.18 -10.24 -12.52
N THR A 58 -12.51 -9.12 -12.85
CA THR A 58 -12.58 -7.86 -12.10
C THR A 58 -13.36 -6.75 -12.80
N ALA A 59 -14.04 -7.07 -13.91
CA ALA A 59 -14.74 -6.09 -14.72
C ALA A 59 -15.87 -5.43 -13.92
N GLY A 60 -15.88 -4.10 -13.89
CA GLY A 60 -16.87 -3.32 -13.15
C GLY A 60 -16.66 -3.27 -11.64
N ASN A 61 -15.66 -3.98 -11.10
CA ASN A 61 -15.36 -3.95 -9.66
C ASN A 61 -14.47 -2.73 -9.35
N ASP A 62 -14.64 -2.18 -8.14
CA ASP A 62 -13.69 -1.21 -7.61
C ASP A 62 -12.38 -1.93 -7.28
N LEU A 63 -11.26 -1.42 -7.78
CA LEU A 63 -9.96 -2.04 -7.58
C LEU A 63 -9.03 -1.11 -6.82
N THR A 64 -8.40 -1.64 -5.78
CA THR A 64 -7.32 -0.97 -5.08
C THR A 64 -6.00 -1.58 -5.51
N VAL A 65 -5.05 -0.74 -5.93
CA VAL A 65 -3.73 -1.16 -6.37
C VAL A 65 -2.70 -0.79 -5.32
N THR A 66 -1.91 -1.77 -4.88
CA THR A 66 -0.81 -1.57 -3.94
C THR A 66 0.48 -2.12 -4.55
N THR A 67 1.49 -1.27 -4.65
CA THR A 67 2.82 -1.67 -5.13
C THR A 67 3.69 -2.14 -3.95
N THR A 68 4.31 -3.30 -4.11
CA THR A 68 5.33 -3.82 -3.19
C THR A 68 6.72 -3.67 -3.82
N SER A 69 7.77 -4.21 -3.18
CA SER A 69 9.12 -4.13 -3.76
C SER A 69 9.30 -4.88 -5.09
N ALA A 70 8.49 -5.90 -5.37
CA ALA A 70 8.67 -6.76 -6.54
C ALA A 70 7.36 -7.17 -7.24
N ARG A 71 6.21 -6.83 -6.66
CA ARG A 71 4.89 -7.28 -7.10
C ARG A 71 3.89 -6.13 -7.03
N ILE A 72 2.76 -6.34 -7.69
CA ILE A 72 1.57 -5.49 -7.55
C ILE A 72 0.46 -6.35 -6.96
N LEU A 73 -0.16 -5.84 -5.93
CA LEU A 73 -1.37 -6.41 -5.34
C LEU A 73 -2.58 -5.61 -5.84
N VAL A 74 -3.57 -6.32 -6.37
CA VAL A 74 -4.85 -5.75 -6.75
C VAL A 74 -5.93 -6.38 -5.90
N SER A 75 -6.56 -5.59 -5.07
CA SER A 75 -7.65 -6.02 -4.21
C SER A 75 -8.98 -5.59 -4.81
N GLU A 76 -9.93 -6.52 -4.85
CA GLU A 76 -11.31 -6.18 -5.18
C GLU A 76 -11.97 -5.47 -3.99
N GLY A 77 -12.64 -4.34 -4.28
CA GLY A 77 -13.40 -3.57 -3.32
C GLY A 77 -14.67 -4.29 -2.85
N GLY A 78 -15.38 -3.68 -1.90
CA GLY A 78 -16.64 -4.22 -1.40
C GLY A 78 -16.51 -5.44 -0.47
N GLY A 79 -15.30 -5.78 -0.03
CA GLY A 79 -15.06 -6.84 0.95
C GLY A 79 -15.19 -8.26 0.40
N ALA A 80 -15.05 -8.46 -0.92
CA ALA A 80 -15.07 -9.78 -1.53
C ALA A 80 -13.91 -10.70 -1.09
N GLY A 81 -12.82 -10.12 -0.55
CA GLY A 81 -11.66 -10.89 -0.08
C GLY A 81 -10.73 -11.38 -1.18
N ARG A 82 -11.01 -11.08 -2.46
CA ARG A 82 -10.17 -11.52 -3.56
C ARG A 82 -9.00 -10.56 -3.79
N VAL A 83 -7.81 -11.14 -3.90
CA VAL A 83 -6.56 -10.43 -4.14
C VAL A 83 -5.81 -11.07 -5.29
N HIS A 84 -5.36 -10.26 -6.23
CA HIS A 84 -4.58 -10.67 -7.39
C HIS A 84 -3.14 -10.18 -7.25
N LEU A 85 -2.21 -11.10 -7.47
CA LEU A 85 -0.78 -10.83 -7.45
C LEU A 85 -0.26 -10.76 -8.88
N VAL A 86 0.27 -9.61 -9.29
CA VAL A 86 0.80 -9.35 -10.62
C VAL A 86 2.33 -9.20 -10.55
N ASP A 87 3.01 -9.79 -11.52
CA ASP A 87 4.45 -9.60 -11.75
C ASP A 87 4.64 -8.54 -12.84
N PRO A 88 5.02 -7.29 -12.48
CA PRO A 88 5.20 -6.22 -13.45
C PRO A 88 6.32 -6.50 -14.46
N ALA A 89 7.34 -7.29 -14.09
CA ALA A 89 8.45 -7.61 -15.00
C ALA A 89 8.03 -8.59 -16.12
N ARG A 90 6.99 -9.38 -15.86
CA ARG A 90 6.42 -10.35 -16.81
C ARG A 90 5.10 -9.90 -17.44
N LEU A 91 4.57 -8.76 -17.00
CA LEU A 91 3.24 -8.26 -17.38
C LEU A 91 2.15 -9.32 -17.24
N ALA A 92 2.20 -10.08 -16.14
CA ALA A 92 1.36 -11.26 -15.97
C ALA A 92 0.77 -11.37 -14.57
N LEU A 93 -0.46 -11.87 -14.51
CA LEU A 93 -1.05 -12.37 -13.28
C LEU A 93 -0.30 -13.63 -12.83
N VAL A 94 0.23 -13.61 -11.61
CA VAL A 94 0.95 -14.74 -11.00
C VAL A 94 0.00 -15.65 -10.23
N ARG A 95 -0.88 -15.05 -9.43
CA ARG A 95 -1.76 -15.76 -8.52
C ARG A 95 -3.00 -14.93 -8.21
N THR A 96 -4.09 -15.63 -7.96
CA THR A 96 -5.27 -15.08 -7.30
C THR A 96 -5.45 -15.81 -5.98
N ALA A 97 -5.65 -15.07 -4.90
CA ALA A 97 -5.96 -15.59 -3.58
C ALA A 97 -7.36 -15.14 -3.17
N ASP A 98 -8.10 -16.04 -2.53
CA ASP A 98 -9.35 -15.73 -1.86
C ASP A 98 -9.10 -15.75 -0.36
N LEU A 99 -9.16 -14.58 0.27
CA LEU A 99 -8.97 -14.40 1.70
C LEU A 99 -10.29 -14.57 2.48
N GLY A 100 -11.42 -14.73 1.78
CA GLY A 100 -12.75 -14.80 2.35
C GLY A 100 -13.42 -13.43 2.53
N PRO A 101 -14.75 -13.41 2.62
CA PRO A 101 -15.53 -12.17 2.70
C PRO A 101 -15.18 -11.38 3.96
N GLY A 102 -15.12 -10.05 3.84
CA GLY A 102 -14.78 -9.12 4.93
C GLY A 102 -13.28 -9.05 5.25
N VAL A 103 -12.45 -9.90 4.64
CA VAL A 103 -11.00 -9.84 4.81
C VAL A 103 -10.39 -8.87 3.80
N THR A 104 -9.58 -7.93 4.29
CA THR A 104 -8.83 -6.98 3.47
C THR A 104 -7.34 -7.27 3.56
N ILE A 105 -6.56 -6.80 2.58
CA ILE A 105 -5.10 -6.90 2.60
C ILE A 105 -4.50 -5.50 2.64
N ILE A 106 -3.47 -5.32 3.45
CA ILE A 106 -2.60 -4.15 3.41
C ILE A 106 -1.17 -4.62 3.19
N ALA A 107 -0.41 -3.92 2.35
CA ALA A 107 0.97 -4.24 2.07
C ALA A 107 1.82 -2.99 1.87
N ALA A 108 3.09 -3.09 2.29
CA ALA A 108 4.08 -2.04 2.08
C ALA A 108 5.47 -2.69 2.10
N GLY A 109 6.32 -2.32 1.14
CA GLY A 109 7.68 -2.85 1.06
C GLY A 109 7.69 -4.38 0.93
N ARG A 110 8.14 -5.06 1.99
CA ARG A 110 8.32 -6.53 2.06
C ARG A 110 7.36 -7.22 3.03
N VAL A 111 6.34 -6.52 3.52
CA VAL A 111 5.35 -7.06 4.47
C VAL A 111 3.95 -6.89 3.93
N ALA A 112 3.10 -7.89 4.18
CA ALA A 112 1.67 -7.86 3.90
C ALA A 112 0.90 -8.46 5.09
N TYR A 113 -0.31 -7.98 5.32
CA TYR A 113 -1.22 -8.48 6.35
C TYR A 113 -2.63 -8.64 5.78
N ALA A 114 -3.25 -9.78 6.05
CA ALA A 114 -4.68 -9.99 5.91
C ALA A 114 -5.39 -9.60 7.22
N LEU A 115 -6.52 -8.89 7.09
CA LEU A 115 -7.23 -8.25 8.18
C LEU A 115 -8.71 -8.55 8.10
N ASP A 116 -9.23 -9.25 9.10
CA ASP A 116 -10.66 -9.33 9.38
C ASP A 116 -10.98 -8.32 10.48
N ALA A 117 -11.43 -7.13 10.09
CA ALA A 117 -11.71 -6.05 11.03
C ALA A 117 -12.86 -6.38 11.99
N THR A 118 -13.83 -7.18 11.53
CA THR A 118 -15.02 -7.54 12.32
C THR A 118 -14.72 -8.63 13.34
N ALA A 119 -13.89 -9.61 12.98
CA ALA A 119 -13.46 -10.67 13.90
C ALA A 119 -12.20 -10.31 14.70
N GLY A 120 -11.55 -9.19 14.40
CA GLY A 120 -10.31 -8.80 15.06
C GLY A 120 -9.12 -9.68 14.72
N ARG A 121 -9.08 -10.28 13.52
CA ARG A 121 -8.01 -11.20 13.13
C ARG A 121 -6.99 -10.51 12.24
N VAL A 122 -5.71 -10.73 12.54
CA VAL A 122 -4.57 -10.23 11.76
C VAL A 122 -3.67 -11.41 11.43
N GLN A 123 -3.41 -11.64 10.14
CA GLN A 123 -2.50 -12.69 9.68
C GLN A 123 -1.43 -12.05 8.79
N GLN A 124 -0.16 -12.23 9.15
CA GLN A 124 0.93 -11.81 8.29
C GLN A 124 1.02 -12.73 7.07
N LEU A 125 1.26 -12.16 5.90
CA LEU A 125 1.41 -12.85 4.63
C LEU A 125 2.76 -12.50 3.99
N SER A 126 3.32 -13.45 3.25
CA SER A 126 4.39 -13.18 2.30
C SER A 126 3.83 -12.34 1.14
N PRO A 127 4.40 -11.17 0.81
CA PRO A 127 3.92 -10.34 -0.29
C PRO A 127 4.24 -10.93 -1.68
N ASP A 128 5.12 -11.94 -1.75
CA ASP A 128 5.61 -12.51 -3.02
C ASP A 128 4.71 -13.64 -3.55
N ASP A 129 3.93 -14.28 -2.68
CA ASP A 129 3.06 -15.41 -3.03
C ASP A 129 1.76 -15.47 -2.21
N LEU A 130 1.55 -14.53 -1.29
CA LEU A 130 0.39 -14.44 -0.38
C LEU A 130 0.26 -15.62 0.58
N SER A 131 1.33 -16.39 0.81
CA SER A 131 1.32 -17.47 1.79
C SER A 131 1.31 -16.92 3.22
N PRO A 132 0.53 -17.52 4.16
CA PRO A 132 0.59 -17.15 5.56
C PRO A 132 1.99 -17.30 6.15
N THR A 133 2.42 -16.27 6.90
CA THR A 133 3.67 -16.27 7.67
C THR A 133 3.33 -16.15 9.15
N GLY A 134 3.70 -17.14 9.96
CA GLY A 134 3.35 -17.17 11.39
C GLY A 134 1.87 -17.47 11.65
N GLY A 135 1.46 -17.36 12.92
CA GLY A 135 0.09 -17.64 13.36
C GLY A 135 -0.86 -16.45 13.20
N VAL A 136 -2.17 -16.72 13.22
CA VAL A 136 -3.22 -15.70 13.24
C VAL A 136 -3.25 -15.04 14.61
N LEU A 137 -3.12 -13.70 14.64
CA LEU A 137 -3.30 -12.90 15.84
C LEU A 137 -4.79 -12.60 16.05
N SER A 138 -5.26 -12.81 17.28
CA SER A 138 -6.59 -12.38 17.72
C SER A 138 -6.47 -11.10 18.56
N LEU A 139 -7.07 -10.02 18.09
CA LEU A 139 -7.15 -8.72 18.75
C LEU A 139 -8.60 -8.40 19.14
N PRO A 140 -8.83 -7.53 20.14
CA PRO A 140 -10.18 -7.06 20.47
C PRO A 140 -10.85 -6.41 19.25
N ALA A 141 -11.98 -6.97 18.84
CA ALA A 141 -12.77 -6.50 17.71
C ALA A 141 -13.84 -5.47 18.13
N PRO A 142 -14.32 -4.60 17.24
CA PRO A 142 -13.86 -4.43 15.86
C PRO A 142 -12.58 -3.59 15.76
N LEU A 143 -11.79 -3.84 14.72
CA LEU A 143 -10.64 -3.01 14.36
C LEU A 143 -11.12 -1.75 13.63
N GLY A 144 -10.38 -0.65 13.76
CA GLY A 144 -10.54 0.51 12.89
C GLY A 144 -9.60 0.50 11.69
N GLY A 145 -9.56 1.63 10.96
CA GLY A 145 -8.65 1.83 9.84
C GLY A 145 -7.19 1.71 10.29
N VAL A 146 -6.44 0.83 9.64
CA VAL A 146 -5.05 0.53 10.00
C VAL A 146 -4.07 1.33 9.14
N ALA A 147 -2.83 1.44 9.60
CA ALA A 147 -1.74 1.92 8.77
C ALA A 147 -0.49 1.06 8.91
N LEU A 148 0.18 0.81 7.78
CA LEU A 148 1.37 -0.02 7.70
C LEU A 148 2.60 0.82 7.35
N ALA A 149 3.61 0.83 8.22
CA ALA A 149 4.84 1.60 8.01
C ALA A 149 5.64 1.10 6.79
N ARG A 150 6.06 2.03 5.92
CA ARG A 150 6.85 1.72 4.70
C ARG A 150 8.35 1.80 4.95
N SER A 151 8.81 2.75 5.77
CA SER A 151 10.20 2.81 6.22
C SER A 151 10.35 2.12 7.57
N GLY A 152 11.38 1.29 7.73
CA GLY A 152 11.67 0.63 8.99
C GLY A 152 11.25 -0.83 9.03
N ASP A 153 10.59 -1.22 10.12
CA ASP A 153 10.39 -2.61 10.55
C ASP A 153 9.07 -3.26 10.08
N GLY A 154 8.27 -2.55 9.29
CA GLY A 154 6.99 -3.07 8.80
C GLY A 154 5.91 -3.17 9.88
N THR A 155 5.97 -2.30 10.90
CA THR A 155 4.94 -2.23 11.93
C THR A 155 3.58 -1.85 11.36
N LEU A 156 2.59 -2.69 11.65
CA LEU A 156 1.17 -2.44 11.41
C LEU A 156 0.54 -1.84 12.67
N TRP A 157 0.00 -0.64 12.54
CA TRP A 157 -0.72 0.05 13.62
C TRP A 157 -2.22 -0.24 13.51
N VAL A 158 -2.78 -0.82 14.57
CA VAL A 158 -4.15 -1.33 14.60
C VAL A 158 -4.93 -0.66 15.73
N PRO A 159 -5.90 0.23 15.43
CA PRO A 159 -6.79 0.77 16.45
C PRO A 159 -7.83 -0.27 16.87
N LEU A 160 -8.03 -0.39 18.19
CA LEU A 160 -8.94 -1.35 18.83
C LEU A 160 -10.18 -0.61 19.32
N ARG A 161 -11.26 -0.58 18.53
CA ARG A 161 -12.41 0.29 18.82
C ARG A 161 -13.14 -0.09 20.11
N ALA A 162 -13.16 -1.38 20.47
CA ALA A 162 -13.80 -1.83 21.70
C ALA A 162 -13.14 -1.31 22.99
N THR A 163 -11.86 -0.96 22.96
CA THR A 163 -11.12 -0.45 24.13
C THR A 163 -10.64 0.99 23.96
N GLY A 164 -10.64 1.52 22.74
CA GLY A 164 -10.08 2.82 22.41
C GLY A 164 -8.54 2.85 22.43
N GLU A 165 -7.89 1.69 22.48
CA GLU A 165 -6.44 1.53 22.46
C GLU A 165 -5.90 1.37 21.03
N VAL A 166 -4.57 1.37 20.89
CA VAL A 166 -3.86 1.03 19.66
C VAL A 166 -2.90 -0.12 19.92
N ALA A 167 -2.80 -1.05 18.98
CA ALA A 167 -1.79 -2.10 18.97
C ALA A 167 -0.77 -1.85 17.86
N ALA A 168 0.51 -2.07 18.16
CA ALA A 168 1.56 -2.16 17.17
C ALA A 168 1.84 -3.66 16.91
N VAL A 169 1.61 -4.10 15.69
CA VAL A 169 1.86 -5.49 15.25
C VAL A 169 3.13 -5.52 14.40
N ARG A 170 4.08 -6.34 14.81
CA ARG A 170 5.36 -6.51 14.14
C ARG A 170 5.81 -7.96 14.26
N ASP A 171 6.28 -8.55 13.16
CA ASP A 171 6.83 -9.91 13.11
C ASP A 171 5.87 -10.95 13.73
N GLY A 172 4.57 -10.79 13.47
CA GLY A 172 3.52 -11.67 14.00
C GLY A 172 3.25 -11.52 15.50
N VAL A 173 3.75 -10.47 16.15
CA VAL A 173 3.53 -10.17 17.58
C VAL A 173 2.83 -8.83 17.74
N ALA A 174 1.77 -8.80 18.55
CA ALA A 174 1.06 -7.57 18.89
C ALA A 174 1.49 -7.02 20.25
N ARG A 175 1.87 -5.75 20.29
CA ARG A 175 2.05 -4.98 21.53
C ARG A 175 0.93 -3.96 21.66
N ARG A 176 0.12 -4.07 22.70
CA ARG A 176 -0.98 -3.14 22.97
C ARG A 176 -0.51 -1.96 23.80
N GLY A 177 -1.05 -0.79 23.50
CA GLY A 177 -0.97 0.36 24.40
C GLY A 177 -1.80 0.14 25.65
N HIS A 178 -1.26 0.48 26.81
CA HIS A 178 -1.96 0.36 28.09
C HIS A 178 -2.82 1.59 28.41
N ARG A 179 -2.77 2.63 27.58
CA ARG A 179 -3.60 3.84 27.68
C ARG A 179 -4.44 3.99 26.41
N PRO A 180 -5.76 4.20 26.54
CA PRO A 180 -6.59 4.50 25.39
C PRO A 180 -6.22 5.85 24.78
N VAL A 181 -6.33 5.95 23.45
CA VAL A 181 -6.17 7.19 22.67
C VAL A 181 -7.52 7.87 22.40
N ALA A 182 -8.62 7.14 22.63
CA ALA A 182 -9.99 7.58 22.51
C ALA A 182 -10.90 6.81 23.49
N PRO A 183 -12.11 7.30 23.80
CA PRO A 183 -13.13 6.51 24.47
C PRO A 183 -13.45 5.18 23.74
N PRO A 184 -13.75 4.09 24.48
CA PRO A 184 -14.30 2.87 23.90
C PRO A 184 -15.52 3.12 23.02
N GLY A 185 -15.58 2.46 21.87
CA GLY A 185 -16.66 2.59 20.88
C GLY A 185 -16.47 3.73 19.87
N ASN A 186 -15.50 4.62 20.05
CA ASN A 186 -15.23 5.68 19.09
C ASN A 186 -14.70 5.14 17.76
N ALA A 187 -15.03 5.83 16.67
CA ALA A 187 -14.54 5.53 15.33
C ALA A 187 -13.10 6.06 15.20
N VAL A 188 -12.15 5.22 15.60
CA VAL A 188 -10.71 5.52 15.54
C VAL A 188 -10.07 4.80 14.38
N ASP A 189 -9.32 5.56 13.57
CA ASP A 189 -8.45 5.07 12.51
C ASP A 189 -7.01 5.54 12.76
N ILE A 190 -6.00 4.86 12.20
CA ILE A 190 -4.60 5.27 12.24
C ILE A 190 -4.16 5.72 10.86
N ILE A 191 -3.40 6.81 10.82
CA ILE A 191 -2.67 7.27 9.64
C ILE A 191 -1.18 7.41 9.97
N LEU A 192 -0.34 7.48 8.95
CA LEU A 192 1.08 7.77 9.09
C LEU A 192 1.40 9.16 8.55
N VAL A 193 2.01 9.99 9.39
CA VAL A 193 2.50 11.32 9.00
C VAL A 193 4.01 11.35 9.15
N ASP A 194 4.74 11.45 8.04
CA ASP A 194 6.20 11.33 8.01
C ASP A 194 6.70 10.08 8.77
N GLY A 195 6.01 8.95 8.57
CA GLY A 195 6.28 7.68 9.22
C GLY A 195 5.82 7.56 10.68
N ARG A 196 5.27 8.63 11.28
CA ARG A 196 4.77 8.62 12.66
C ARG A 196 3.28 8.27 12.72
N PRO A 197 2.86 7.35 13.60
CA PRO A 197 1.46 7.02 13.78
C PRO A 197 0.67 8.16 14.43
N VAL A 198 -0.48 8.48 13.84
CA VAL A 198 -1.45 9.45 14.36
C VAL A 198 -2.83 8.79 14.39
N ALA A 199 -3.46 8.76 15.57
CA ALA A 199 -4.83 8.31 15.73
C ALA A 199 -5.81 9.42 15.35
N VAL A 200 -6.76 9.11 14.49
CA VAL A 200 -7.84 9.99 14.07
C VAL A 200 -9.13 9.49 14.70
N ASP A 201 -9.63 10.21 15.71
CA ASP A 201 -10.94 9.93 16.30
C ASP A 201 -12.00 10.73 15.51
N ALA A 202 -12.69 10.04 14.62
CA ALA A 202 -13.75 10.63 13.82
C ALA A 202 -14.99 10.96 14.65
N THR A 203 -15.21 10.31 15.80
CA THR A 203 -16.35 10.60 16.70
C THR A 203 -16.11 11.91 17.45
N ALA A 204 -14.93 12.06 18.07
CA ALA A 204 -14.57 13.26 18.82
C ALA A 204 -14.05 14.41 17.96
N GLY A 205 -13.64 14.12 16.72
CA GLY A 205 -12.99 15.08 15.84
C GLY A 205 -11.63 15.50 16.35
N THR A 206 -10.78 14.55 16.74
CA THR A 206 -9.44 14.83 17.26
C THR A 206 -8.38 13.99 16.56
N LEU A 207 -7.17 14.53 16.45
CA LEU A 207 -5.98 13.79 16.04
C LEU A 207 -5.00 13.68 17.22
N THR A 208 -4.54 12.47 17.53
CA THR A 208 -3.63 12.19 18.63
C THR A 208 -2.33 11.61 18.09
N VAL A 209 -1.21 12.32 18.30
CA VAL A 209 0.11 11.87 17.84
C VAL A 209 0.67 10.82 18.81
N LEU A 210 0.96 9.63 18.30
CA LEU A 210 1.46 8.50 19.09
C LEU A 210 3.00 8.44 19.08
N ASP A 211 3.57 7.83 20.09
CA ASP A 211 4.99 7.47 20.12
C ASP A 211 5.19 6.21 19.24
N PRO A 212 6.07 6.24 18.22
CA PRO A 212 6.30 5.08 17.37
C PRO A 212 6.91 3.89 18.13
N GLU A 213 7.60 4.14 19.25
CA GLU A 213 8.28 3.10 20.04
C GLU A 213 7.40 2.55 21.16
N ASP A 214 6.28 3.19 21.50
CA ASP A 214 5.34 2.72 22.53
C ASP A 214 3.89 3.11 22.18
N PRO A 215 3.03 2.16 21.76
CA PRO A 215 1.63 2.43 21.42
C PRO A 215 0.79 2.94 22.59
N GLY A 216 1.24 2.80 23.84
CA GLY A 216 0.57 3.32 25.02
C GLY A 216 0.97 4.75 25.38
N ARG A 217 1.98 5.31 24.69
CA ARG A 217 2.46 6.67 24.90
C ARG A 217 2.02 7.54 23.74
N TRP A 218 1.42 8.68 24.07
CA TRP A 218 1.01 9.68 23.10
C TRP A 218 1.29 11.07 23.62
N GLY A 219 1.45 12.00 22.69
CA GLY A 219 1.83 13.37 22.98
C GLY A 219 0.66 14.34 22.78
N ARG A 220 0.70 15.04 21.66
CA ARG A 220 -0.24 16.12 21.35
C ARG A 220 -1.59 15.55 20.89
N VAL A 221 -2.68 16.12 21.42
CA VAL A 221 -4.04 15.98 20.89
C VAL A 221 -4.42 17.29 20.19
N ILE A 222 -4.96 17.19 18.98
CA ILE A 222 -5.31 18.32 18.11
C ILE A 222 -6.81 18.24 17.81
N PRO A 223 -7.64 19.17 18.34
CA PRO A 223 -9.05 19.20 18.02
C PRO A 223 -9.29 19.78 16.63
N LEU A 224 -10.21 19.17 15.88
CA LEU A 224 -10.78 19.74 14.68
C LEU A 224 -11.85 20.77 15.07
N PRO A 225 -12.05 21.83 14.27
CA PRO A 225 -13.16 22.75 14.44
C PRO A 225 -14.51 22.00 14.50
N PRO A 226 -15.50 22.51 15.27
CA PRO A 226 -16.80 21.85 15.42
C PRO A 226 -17.45 21.55 14.07
N ARG A 227 -17.99 20.34 13.93
CA ARG A 227 -18.62 19.84 12.69
C ARG A 227 -20.11 20.20 12.56
N GLY A 228 -20.60 21.17 13.35
CA GLY A 228 -22.02 21.43 13.50
C GLY A 228 -22.70 20.43 14.45
N VAL A 229 -24.03 20.35 14.40
CA VAL A 229 -24.84 19.54 15.34
C VAL A 229 -24.33 18.09 15.39
N PRO A 230 -24.13 17.50 16.59
CA PRO A 230 -23.66 16.13 16.71
C PRO A 230 -24.74 15.18 16.17
N ARG A 231 -24.60 14.80 14.90
CA ARG A 231 -25.18 13.57 14.40
C ARG A 231 -24.07 12.52 14.45
N PRO A 232 -24.40 11.24 14.71
CA PRO A 232 -23.46 10.16 14.41
C PRO A 232 -22.98 10.40 12.98
N PRO A 233 -21.66 10.37 12.70
CA PRO A 233 -21.20 10.55 11.34
C PRO A 233 -21.81 9.42 10.50
N GLU A 234 -22.85 9.73 9.72
CA GLU A 234 -23.44 8.81 8.75
C GLU A 234 -22.38 8.36 7.73
N ARG A 235 -21.34 9.19 7.55
CA ARG A 235 -20.14 8.89 6.79
C ARG A 235 -18.89 9.27 7.60
N PRO A 236 -17.88 8.37 7.68
CA PRO A 236 -16.62 8.68 8.36
C PRO A 236 -15.87 9.82 7.67
N LEU A 237 -14.92 10.42 8.39
CA LEU A 237 -13.96 11.31 7.75
C LEU A 237 -13.16 10.53 6.70
N LEU A 238 -12.92 11.17 5.56
CA LEU A 238 -12.00 10.64 4.56
C LEU A 238 -10.61 11.21 4.83
N VAL A 239 -9.64 10.33 5.02
CA VAL A 239 -8.25 10.68 5.30
C VAL A 239 -7.32 9.74 4.57
N ALA A 240 -6.24 10.28 4.01
CA ALA A 240 -5.22 9.43 3.42
C ALA A 240 -4.54 8.59 4.51
N PRO A 241 -4.34 7.28 4.30
CA PRO A 241 -3.67 6.43 5.29
C PRO A 241 -2.21 6.84 5.53
N ARG A 242 -1.64 7.64 4.62
CA ARG A 242 -0.31 8.24 4.73
C ARG A 242 -0.29 9.66 4.20
N THR A 243 0.51 10.51 4.83
CA THR A 243 0.90 11.82 4.31
C THR A 243 2.41 11.98 4.54
N ASP A 244 3.14 12.23 3.45
CA ASP A 244 4.58 12.46 3.48
C ASP A 244 4.83 13.94 3.13
N GLY A 245 5.28 14.72 4.12
CA GLY A 245 5.46 16.16 4.01
C GLY A 245 4.15 16.94 3.96
N GLY A 246 4.12 18.07 4.69
CA GLY A 246 2.98 18.99 4.71
C GLY A 246 1.86 18.60 5.67
N PRO A 247 0.71 19.30 5.62
CA PRO A 247 -0.42 19.04 6.50
C PRO A 247 -1.19 17.78 6.07
N VAL A 248 -1.78 17.08 7.04
CA VAL A 248 -2.72 15.97 6.81
C VAL A 248 -4.02 16.52 6.24
N PRO A 249 -4.47 16.08 5.06
CA PRO A 249 -5.80 16.41 4.57
C PRO A 249 -6.85 15.47 5.16
N LEU A 250 -7.90 16.03 5.76
CA LEU A 250 -9.09 15.31 6.17
C LEU A 250 -10.30 15.96 5.52
N LEU A 251 -11.14 15.17 4.86
CA LEU A 251 -12.39 15.64 4.31
C LEU A 251 -13.54 15.13 5.17
N ASP A 252 -14.38 16.05 5.61
CA ASP A 252 -15.70 15.72 6.11
C ASP A 252 -16.69 15.78 4.94
N PRO A 253 -17.13 14.63 4.40
CA PRO A 253 -18.06 14.61 3.28
C PRO A 253 -19.46 15.12 3.66
N ALA A 254 -19.85 15.04 4.94
CA ALA A 254 -21.17 15.48 5.39
C ALA A 254 -21.26 17.01 5.45
N THR A 255 -20.19 17.68 5.89
CA THR A 255 -20.11 19.15 5.93
C THR A 255 -19.44 19.77 4.71
N ARG A 256 -18.93 18.95 3.79
CA ARG A 256 -18.17 19.38 2.59
C ARG A 256 -17.00 20.29 2.95
N ARG A 257 -16.29 19.94 4.02
CA ARG A 257 -15.20 20.74 4.57
C ARG A 257 -13.89 19.98 4.56
N LEU A 258 -12.89 20.57 3.90
CA LEU A 258 -11.52 20.10 3.93
C LEU A 258 -10.80 20.72 5.13
N PHE A 259 -10.24 19.88 5.98
CA PHE A 259 -9.32 20.25 7.03
C PHE A 259 -7.89 19.92 6.61
N LEU A 260 -6.97 20.85 6.82
CA LEU A 260 -5.54 20.67 6.67
C LEU A 260 -4.90 20.79 8.05
N VAL A 261 -4.38 19.68 8.55
CA VAL A 261 -3.84 19.59 9.92
C VAL A 261 -2.34 19.47 9.89
N ASP A 262 -1.65 20.52 10.32
CA ASP A 262 -0.23 20.46 10.63
C ASP A 262 -0.06 19.79 12.00
N VAL A 263 0.23 18.48 11.99
CA VAL A 263 0.37 17.68 13.21
C VAL A 263 1.59 18.06 14.05
N ILE A 264 2.61 18.65 13.43
CA ILE A 264 3.84 19.09 14.10
C ILE A 264 3.57 20.35 14.91
N ARG A 265 2.94 21.35 14.27
CA ARG A 265 2.62 22.64 14.90
C ARG A 265 1.31 22.60 15.69
N GLY A 266 0.46 21.59 15.47
CA GLY A 266 -0.87 21.51 16.04
C GLY A 266 -1.84 22.55 15.47
N ARG A 267 -1.65 22.96 14.22
CA ARG A 267 -2.47 23.98 13.55
C ARG A 267 -3.47 23.31 12.63
N VAL A 268 -4.73 23.75 12.69
CA VAL A 268 -5.78 23.32 11.77
C VAL A 268 -6.23 24.51 10.94
N THR A 269 -6.29 24.33 9.63
CA THR A 269 -6.97 25.25 8.70
C THR A 269 -8.09 24.51 8.02
N GLY A 270 -9.20 25.19 7.75
CA GLY A 270 -10.36 24.60 7.09
C GLY A 270 -10.78 25.42 5.87
N ALA A 271 -11.26 24.74 4.84
CA ALA A 271 -11.82 25.35 3.63
C ALA A 271 -13.09 24.59 3.20
N ASP A 272 -14.10 25.32 2.76
CA ASP A 272 -15.35 24.75 2.23
C ASP A 272 -15.18 24.41 0.75
N LEU A 273 -15.65 23.24 0.32
CA LEU A 273 -15.50 22.80 -1.06
C LEU A 273 -16.39 23.61 -2.03
N PRO A 274 -15.89 24.05 -3.20
CA PRO A 274 -16.57 25.01 -4.09
C PRO A 274 -17.72 24.46 -4.96
N SER A 275 -18.30 23.30 -4.66
CA SER A 275 -19.32 22.66 -5.52
C SER A 275 -20.74 22.73 -4.92
N PRO A 276 -21.79 23.01 -5.72
CA PRO A 276 -23.19 23.07 -5.27
C PRO A 276 -23.90 21.70 -5.26
N ALA A 277 -23.20 20.60 -5.57
CA ALA A 277 -23.80 19.27 -5.56
C ALA A 277 -24.42 18.96 -4.18
N ARG A 278 -25.59 18.31 -4.18
CA ARG A 278 -26.26 17.96 -2.93
C ARG A 278 -25.34 17.03 -2.10
N PRO A 279 -25.26 17.18 -0.77
CA PRO A 279 -24.34 16.42 0.09
C PRO A 279 -24.46 14.89 -0.04
N ASP A 280 -25.63 14.41 -0.42
CA ASP A 280 -26.02 13.01 -0.62
C ASP A 280 -25.58 12.43 -1.97
N GLU A 281 -25.35 13.26 -2.99
CA GLU A 281 -25.01 12.84 -4.36
C GLU A 281 -23.50 12.84 -4.64
N THR A 282 -22.66 13.32 -3.73
CA THR A 282 -21.21 13.42 -3.96
C THR A 282 -20.45 12.15 -3.56
N GLY A 283 -19.86 11.49 -4.56
CA GLY A 283 -18.88 10.41 -4.41
C GLY A 283 -17.47 10.97 -4.18
N PHE A 284 -17.27 11.68 -3.05
CA PHE A 284 -15.95 12.19 -2.71
C PHE A 284 -14.97 11.04 -2.43
N GLY A 285 -13.77 11.17 -2.98
CA GLY A 285 -12.65 10.29 -2.69
C GLY A 285 -11.79 10.80 -1.54
N THR A 286 -10.84 9.96 -1.11
CA THR A 286 -9.84 10.32 -0.11
C THR A 286 -8.98 11.49 -0.60
N PRO A 287 -8.83 12.56 0.20
CA PRO A 287 -8.02 13.70 -0.20
C PRO A 287 -6.53 13.38 -0.08
N LEU A 288 -5.71 14.06 -0.89
CA LEU A 288 -4.26 13.88 -0.96
C LEU A 288 -3.56 15.23 -0.89
N VAL A 289 -2.47 15.34 -0.14
CA VAL A 289 -1.58 16.51 -0.18
C VAL A 289 -0.28 16.12 -0.87
N HIS A 290 0.14 16.92 -1.84
CA HIS A 290 1.42 16.76 -2.52
C HIS A 290 1.88 18.09 -3.12
N ALA A 291 3.18 18.37 -3.05
CA ALA A 291 3.82 19.54 -3.67
C ALA A 291 3.14 20.90 -3.38
N GLY A 292 2.58 21.10 -2.18
CA GLY A 292 1.92 22.35 -1.81
C GLY A 292 0.46 22.49 -2.26
N HIS A 293 -0.14 21.39 -2.73
CA HIS A 293 -1.53 21.33 -3.15
C HIS A 293 -2.27 20.22 -2.40
N ALA A 294 -3.56 20.42 -2.13
CA ALA A 294 -4.47 19.38 -1.67
C ALA A 294 -5.48 19.05 -2.77
N TYR A 295 -5.51 17.78 -3.18
CA TYR A 295 -6.36 17.25 -4.22
C TYR A 295 -7.53 16.49 -3.60
N VAL A 296 -8.76 16.83 -4.00
CA VAL A 296 -9.98 16.19 -3.49
C VAL A 296 -10.77 15.62 -4.67
N PRO A 297 -10.80 14.29 -4.85
CA PRO A 297 -11.61 13.68 -5.90
C PRO A 297 -13.11 13.88 -5.64
N ASP A 298 -13.84 14.40 -6.63
CA ASP A 298 -15.30 14.50 -6.64
C ASP A 298 -15.86 13.73 -7.84
N SER A 299 -16.13 12.43 -7.62
CA SER A 299 -16.63 11.54 -8.65
C SER A 299 -18.03 11.93 -9.15
N GLY A 300 -18.83 12.62 -8.33
CA GLY A 300 -20.16 13.06 -8.71
C GLY A 300 -20.13 14.13 -9.80
N SER A 301 -19.14 15.03 -9.76
CA SER A 301 -18.97 16.10 -10.75
C SER A 301 -17.91 15.81 -11.83
N GLY A 302 -17.20 14.68 -11.72
CA GLY A 302 -16.18 14.26 -12.69
C GLY A 302 -14.90 15.11 -12.63
N VAL A 303 -14.63 15.76 -11.49
CA VAL A 303 -13.45 16.61 -11.29
C VAL A 303 -12.66 16.24 -10.03
N VAL A 304 -11.39 16.62 -10.01
CA VAL A 304 -10.59 16.70 -8.79
C VAL A 304 -10.41 18.17 -8.44
N LEU A 305 -10.85 18.55 -7.25
CA LEU A 305 -10.65 19.89 -6.71
C LEU A 305 -9.19 20.05 -6.31
N ASP A 306 -8.59 21.19 -6.67
CA ASP A 306 -7.20 21.51 -6.39
C ASP A 306 -7.15 22.72 -5.45
N TYR A 307 -6.74 22.52 -4.21
CA TYR A 307 -6.60 23.57 -3.20
C TYR A 307 -5.12 23.94 -3.04
N ASP A 308 -4.80 25.19 -3.35
CA ASP A 308 -3.46 25.75 -3.21
C ASP A 308 -3.20 26.13 -1.74
N LEU A 309 -2.26 25.43 -1.09
CA LEU A 309 -1.96 25.65 0.33
C LEU A 309 -1.33 27.02 0.59
N ALA A 310 -0.57 27.57 -0.37
CA ALA A 310 0.11 28.84 -0.22
C ALA A 310 -0.86 30.02 -0.39
N ARG A 311 -1.79 29.91 -1.35
CA ARG A 311 -2.80 30.94 -1.62
C ARG A 311 -4.05 30.81 -0.76
N GLY A 312 -4.26 29.65 -0.14
CA GLY A 312 -5.40 29.38 0.72
C GLY A 312 -6.73 29.39 -0.04
N ARG A 313 -6.74 28.90 -1.28
CA ARG A 313 -7.94 28.88 -2.13
C ARG A 313 -7.90 27.76 -3.16
N PHE A 314 -9.08 27.40 -3.67
CA PHE A 314 -9.20 26.49 -4.79
C PHE A 314 -8.72 27.13 -6.09
N ALA A 315 -7.93 26.40 -6.84
CA ALA A 315 -7.57 26.66 -8.23
C ALA A 315 -8.65 26.09 -9.17
N GLU A 316 -8.41 26.17 -10.48
CA GLU A 316 -9.27 25.53 -11.47
C GLU A 316 -9.28 24.00 -11.28
N PRO A 317 -10.47 23.37 -11.10
CA PRO A 317 -10.58 21.93 -10.94
C PRO A 317 -10.01 21.14 -12.12
N VAL A 318 -9.42 19.98 -11.85
CA VAL A 318 -8.95 19.06 -12.88
C VAL A 318 -10.12 18.21 -13.35
N ARG A 319 -10.61 18.44 -14.57
CA ARG A 319 -11.70 17.66 -15.15
C ARG A 319 -11.17 16.40 -15.83
N LEU A 320 -11.72 15.24 -15.46
CA LEU A 320 -11.44 13.95 -16.08
C LEU A 320 -12.66 13.35 -16.77
N ALA A 321 -13.86 13.65 -16.26
CA ALA A 321 -15.10 13.08 -16.74
C ALA A 321 -16.20 14.14 -16.82
N GLY A 322 -17.27 13.80 -17.55
CA GLY A 322 -18.52 14.54 -17.51
C GLY A 322 -19.23 14.39 -16.15
N PRO A 323 -20.17 15.28 -15.81
CA PRO A 323 -20.90 15.25 -14.53
C PRO A 323 -22.05 14.21 -14.52
N ASP A 324 -21.89 13.05 -15.17
CA ASP A 324 -22.96 12.04 -15.32
C ASP A 324 -23.01 11.03 -14.15
N GLY A 325 -22.19 11.24 -13.11
CA GLY A 325 -22.16 10.44 -11.89
C GLY A 325 -21.53 9.05 -12.04
N LYS A 326 -20.90 8.75 -13.18
CA LYS A 326 -20.30 7.43 -13.44
C LYS A 326 -18.80 7.37 -13.18
N ALA A 327 -18.16 8.53 -13.06
CA ALA A 327 -16.73 8.61 -12.80
C ALA A 327 -16.39 7.90 -11.49
N ARG A 328 -15.19 7.33 -11.42
CA ARG A 328 -14.63 6.71 -10.21
C ARG A 328 -13.25 7.30 -9.98
N LEU A 329 -13.24 8.49 -9.41
CA LEU A 329 -12.04 9.31 -9.32
C LEU A 329 -11.18 8.95 -8.11
N THR A 330 -9.90 8.73 -8.34
CA THR A 330 -8.88 8.61 -7.30
C THR A 330 -7.72 9.56 -7.58
N ALA A 331 -7.02 9.96 -6.51
CA ALA A 331 -5.78 10.72 -6.60
C ALA A 331 -4.70 10.01 -5.77
N THR A 332 -3.54 9.77 -6.35
CA THR A 332 -2.39 9.15 -5.67
C THR A 332 -1.12 9.94 -5.94
N ALA A 333 -0.21 9.99 -4.97
CA ALA A 333 1.13 10.52 -5.17
C ALA A 333 2.11 9.37 -5.30
N ASP A 334 2.92 9.37 -6.35
CA ASP A 334 4.02 8.42 -6.54
C ASP A 334 5.18 9.11 -7.26
N SER A 335 6.41 8.80 -6.84
CA SER A 335 7.64 9.27 -7.49
C SER A 335 7.70 10.79 -7.70
N GLY A 336 7.18 11.57 -6.75
CA GLY A 336 7.17 13.04 -6.81
C GLY A 336 6.05 13.63 -7.69
N GLN A 337 5.14 12.82 -8.20
CA GLN A 337 4.06 13.23 -9.11
C GLN A 337 2.69 12.88 -8.52
N VAL A 338 1.65 13.58 -8.96
CA VAL A 338 0.26 13.24 -8.64
C VAL A 338 -0.39 12.61 -9.85
N TRP A 339 -1.10 11.51 -9.62
CA TRP A 339 -1.84 10.75 -10.60
C TRP A 339 -3.32 10.78 -10.25
N ILE A 340 -4.12 11.33 -11.15
CA ILE A 340 -5.57 11.36 -11.06
C ILE A 340 -6.09 10.31 -12.04
N ASN A 341 -6.86 9.35 -11.55
CA ASN A 341 -7.43 8.28 -12.36
C ASN A 341 -8.95 8.33 -12.32
N ASP A 342 -9.60 8.14 -13.47
CA ASP A 342 -10.97 7.67 -13.52
C ASP A 342 -10.96 6.17 -13.77
N ALA A 343 -11.20 5.36 -12.74
CA ALA A 343 -11.19 3.91 -12.89
C ALA A 343 -12.29 3.40 -13.84
N ALA A 344 -13.39 4.15 -14.01
CA ALA A 344 -14.46 3.81 -14.95
C ALA A 344 -14.18 4.35 -16.37
N GLY A 345 -13.35 5.37 -16.49
CA GLY A 345 -13.06 6.08 -17.73
C GLY A 345 -11.77 5.64 -18.42
N PRO A 346 -11.56 6.12 -19.67
CA PRO A 346 -10.37 5.80 -20.46
C PRO A 346 -9.15 6.65 -20.10
N ASP A 347 -9.33 7.72 -19.32
CA ASP A 347 -8.33 8.77 -19.13
C ASP A 347 -7.79 8.84 -17.70
N ALA A 348 -6.59 9.39 -17.59
CA ALA A 348 -5.92 9.77 -16.37
C ALA A 348 -5.24 11.14 -16.56
N VAL A 349 -4.92 11.84 -15.48
CA VAL A 349 -4.09 13.05 -15.51
C VAL A 349 -2.88 12.85 -14.61
N MET A 350 -1.71 13.19 -15.13
CA MET A 350 -0.48 13.35 -14.37
C MET A 350 -0.27 14.83 -14.07
N ILE A 351 0.13 15.14 -12.84
CA ILE A 351 0.54 16.47 -12.41
C ILE A 351 1.95 16.39 -11.85
N ASN A 352 2.86 17.17 -12.43
CA ASN A 352 4.25 17.27 -12.02
C ASN A 352 4.75 18.72 -12.16
N GLU A 353 6.07 18.94 -12.02
CA GLU A 353 6.66 20.27 -12.13
C GLU A 353 6.46 20.93 -13.50
N GLN A 354 6.25 20.15 -14.56
CA GLN A 354 5.97 20.65 -15.90
C GLN A 354 4.49 21.05 -16.10
N GLY A 355 3.61 20.68 -15.17
CA GLY A 355 2.19 21.00 -15.20
C GLY A 355 1.31 19.76 -15.29
N ARG A 356 0.13 19.93 -15.91
CA ARG A 356 -0.90 18.89 -16.03
C ARG A 356 -0.83 18.24 -17.42
N THR A 357 -0.80 16.92 -17.47
CA THR A 357 -0.77 16.13 -18.70
C THR A 357 -1.92 15.13 -18.70
N LEU A 358 -2.81 15.21 -19.70
CA LEU A 358 -3.87 14.22 -19.94
C LEU A 358 -3.27 12.97 -20.61
N ILE A 359 -3.64 11.79 -20.12
CA ILE A 359 -3.11 10.50 -20.55
C ILE A 359 -4.25 9.55 -20.85
N THR A 360 -4.29 9.04 -22.08
CA THR A 360 -5.18 7.93 -22.46
C THR A 360 -4.56 6.60 -22.03
N LYS A 361 -5.29 5.82 -21.24
CA LYS A 361 -4.75 4.63 -20.55
C LYS A 361 -4.54 3.41 -21.46
N GLN A 362 -5.24 3.29 -22.58
CA GLN A 362 -5.23 2.07 -23.39
C GLN A 362 -5.05 2.34 -24.88
N PRO A 363 -3.85 2.72 -25.32
CA PRO A 363 -3.52 2.64 -26.73
C PRO A 363 -3.53 1.18 -27.20
N SER A 364 -3.87 0.93 -28.46
CA SER A 364 -4.09 -0.42 -29.01
C SER A 364 -2.83 -1.30 -29.10
N ASP A 365 -1.64 -0.71 -29.03
CA ASP A 365 -0.33 -1.34 -29.17
C ASP A 365 0.40 -1.51 -27.82
N LEU A 366 -0.29 -1.33 -26.70
CA LEU A 366 0.29 -1.40 -25.38
C LEU A 366 0.80 -2.83 -25.05
N PRO A 367 2.07 -3.00 -24.65
CA PRO A 367 2.61 -4.29 -24.20
C PRO A 367 1.77 -4.91 -23.08
N GLY A 368 1.52 -6.21 -23.16
CA GLY A 368 0.76 -6.97 -22.16
C GLY A 368 -0.77 -6.94 -22.32
N LEU A 369 -1.29 -6.16 -23.28
CA LEU A 369 -2.66 -6.38 -23.77
C LEU A 369 -2.70 -7.66 -24.63
N PRO A 370 -3.80 -8.43 -24.56
CA PRO A 370 -4.02 -9.51 -25.51
C PRO A 370 -4.17 -8.91 -26.91
N THR A 371 -3.09 -8.96 -27.70
CA THR A 371 -3.18 -8.69 -29.14
C THR A 371 -4.06 -9.78 -29.73
N GLY A 372 -5.26 -9.42 -30.20
CA GLY A 372 -6.13 -10.37 -30.89
C GLY A 372 -5.33 -11.14 -31.93
N THR A 373 -5.38 -12.47 -31.87
CA THR A 373 -4.60 -13.45 -32.65
C THR A 373 -3.17 -13.73 -32.17
N ALA A 374 -3.03 -14.55 -31.14
CA ALA A 374 -1.90 -15.48 -31.10
C ALA A 374 -2.03 -16.41 -32.32
N ARG A 375 -1.21 -16.20 -33.35
CA ARG A 375 -1.11 -17.16 -34.47
C ARG A 375 -0.68 -18.50 -33.87
N PRO A 376 -1.38 -19.62 -34.17
CA PRO A 376 -0.92 -20.93 -33.71
C PRO A 376 0.54 -21.10 -34.10
N LEU A 377 1.38 -21.49 -33.14
CA LEU A 377 2.73 -21.93 -33.45
C LEU A 377 2.62 -23.02 -34.51
N PRO A 378 3.40 -22.95 -35.62
CA PRO A 378 3.43 -24.02 -36.60
C PRO A 378 3.73 -25.34 -35.86
N ALA A 379 3.00 -26.40 -36.23
CA ALA A 379 3.15 -27.71 -35.61
C ALA A 379 4.63 -28.10 -35.55
N ALA A 380 5.07 -28.59 -34.40
CA ALA A 380 6.45 -29.03 -34.22
C ALA A 380 6.79 -30.08 -35.30
N PRO A 381 7.98 -30.00 -35.93
CA PRO A 381 8.41 -31.01 -36.88
C PRO A 381 8.38 -32.39 -36.22
N PRO A 382 7.96 -33.45 -36.93
CA PRO A 382 8.01 -34.80 -36.38
C PRO A 382 9.45 -35.14 -35.99
N LEU A 383 9.62 -35.70 -34.80
CA LEU A 383 10.92 -36.14 -34.30
C LEU A 383 11.53 -37.17 -35.28
N PRO A 384 12.84 -37.08 -35.58
CA PRO A 384 13.52 -38.11 -36.37
C PRO A 384 13.39 -39.47 -35.68
N ALA A 385 13.07 -40.51 -36.47
CA ALA A 385 13.01 -41.88 -35.97
C ALA A 385 14.37 -42.29 -35.37
N PRO A 386 14.39 -43.09 -34.28
CA PRO A 386 15.64 -43.56 -33.69
C PRO A 386 16.46 -44.37 -34.71
N GLU A 387 17.72 -44.00 -34.88
CA GLU A 387 18.63 -44.70 -35.79
C GLU A 387 18.99 -46.09 -35.22
N PRO A 388 18.98 -47.15 -36.05
CA PRO A 388 19.32 -48.51 -35.59
C PRO A 388 20.79 -48.59 -35.16
N ALA A 389 21.03 -49.14 -33.97
CA ALA A 389 22.38 -49.34 -33.44
C ALA A 389 23.23 -50.23 -34.38
N ARG A 390 24.38 -49.70 -34.80
CA ARG A 390 25.32 -50.37 -35.70
C ARG A 390 26.16 -51.42 -34.94
N PRO A 391 26.44 -52.61 -35.49
CA PRO A 391 27.18 -53.65 -34.80
C PRO A 391 28.69 -53.35 -34.79
N ALA A 392 29.36 -53.57 -33.65
CA ALA A 392 30.81 -53.47 -33.53
C ALA A 392 31.50 -54.75 -34.05
N GLY A 393 32.27 -54.61 -35.13
CA GLY A 393 33.10 -55.65 -35.73
C GLY A 393 34.57 -55.59 -35.30
N ARG A 394 34.97 -56.63 -34.55
CA ARG A 394 36.21 -57.46 -34.51
C ARG A 394 37.54 -57.03 -35.17
N GLY A 395 38.62 -57.11 -34.34
CA GLY A 395 40.03 -57.50 -34.67
C GLY A 395 41.07 -56.38 -34.50
N GLU A 396 42.28 -56.51 -33.92
CA GLU A 396 43.12 -57.56 -33.28
C GLU A 396 44.32 -56.80 -32.62
N ALA A 397 44.67 -56.99 -31.34
CA ALA A 397 45.71 -57.86 -30.74
C ALA A 397 47.07 -57.20 -30.34
N GLY A 398 47.48 -57.43 -29.07
CA GLY A 398 48.82 -57.19 -28.47
C GLY A 398 48.74 -56.67 -27.01
N GLY A 399 48.54 -57.50 -25.98
CA GLY A 399 49.57 -58.00 -25.02
C GLY A 399 49.80 -57.03 -23.83
N ALA A 400 49.78 -57.35 -22.53
CA ALA A 400 49.86 -58.59 -21.78
C ALA A 400 49.30 -58.45 -20.33
N THR A 401 48.87 -59.59 -19.77
CA THR A 401 48.86 -60.05 -18.35
C THR A 401 48.23 -59.20 -17.22
N SER A 402 47.15 -59.68 -16.59
CA SER A 402 47.20 -60.54 -15.39
C SER A 402 45.79 -60.98 -14.94
N THR A 403 45.75 -62.01 -14.10
CA THR A 403 44.77 -63.09 -13.96
C THR A 403 43.48 -62.82 -13.16
N ARG A 404 42.37 -63.24 -13.78
CA ARG A 404 41.00 -63.64 -13.35
C ARG A 404 41.04 -64.90 -12.41
N PRO A 405 39.97 -65.55 -11.83
CA PRO A 405 38.47 -65.38 -11.80
C PRO A 405 37.80 -65.61 -10.39
N PRO A 406 36.46 -65.84 -10.23
CA PRO A 406 35.29 -65.17 -10.82
C PRO A 406 34.03 -65.06 -9.90
N ALA A 407 32.99 -64.45 -10.47
CA ALA A 407 31.57 -64.87 -10.49
C ALA A 407 30.74 -64.71 -9.21
N ALA A 408 29.79 -63.78 -9.15
CA ALA A 408 28.53 -63.68 -9.91
C ALA A 408 27.38 -64.48 -9.28
N GLY A 409 26.27 -63.78 -9.06
CA GLY A 409 24.97 -64.38 -9.32
C GLY A 409 23.85 -64.04 -8.33
N ARG A 410 22.94 -63.19 -8.82
CA ARG A 410 21.48 -63.43 -8.87
C ARG A 410 20.60 -63.14 -7.63
N THR A 411 19.64 -62.24 -7.92
CA THR A 411 18.17 -62.32 -7.73
C THR A 411 17.53 -62.23 -6.34
N SER A 412 16.67 -61.20 -6.25
CA SER A 412 15.26 -61.23 -5.84
C SER A 412 14.85 -61.32 -4.36
N ALA A 413 14.29 -60.19 -3.91
CA ALA A 413 12.95 -60.03 -3.31
C ALA A 413 12.56 -60.72 -1.98
N ALA A 414 12.13 -59.84 -1.07
CA ALA A 414 10.91 -59.89 -0.25
C ALA A 414 10.90 -60.58 1.14
N THR A 415 10.37 -59.78 2.08
CA THR A 415 9.50 -60.09 3.25
C THR A 415 10.15 -60.31 4.63
N ASP A 416 9.63 -59.52 5.57
CA ASP A 416 9.51 -59.62 7.05
C ASP A 416 9.48 -61.07 7.62
N PRO A 417 9.70 -61.34 8.94
CA PRO A 417 9.08 -60.62 10.08
C PRO A 417 9.87 -60.51 11.41
N SER A 418 9.26 -59.78 12.37
CA SER A 418 9.47 -59.77 13.84
C SER A 418 9.31 -61.18 14.50
N PRO A 419 9.78 -61.45 15.75
CA PRO A 419 9.11 -60.99 17.00
C PRO A 419 10.01 -60.78 18.27
N GLY A 420 9.41 -60.20 19.34
CA GLY A 420 9.96 -60.02 20.71
C GLY A 420 10.09 -61.33 21.54
N PRO A 421 10.31 -61.31 22.90
CA PRO A 421 9.37 -60.66 23.86
C PRO A 421 9.91 -60.17 25.25
N ASP A 422 8.96 -59.58 26.01
CA ASP A 422 8.65 -59.55 27.47
C ASP A 422 9.62 -59.11 28.61
N THR A 423 9.22 -58.73 29.84
CA THR A 423 8.11 -57.96 30.49
C THR A 423 8.39 -57.87 32.02
N GLY A 424 8.08 -56.73 32.67
CA GLY A 424 7.68 -56.58 34.10
C GLY A 424 8.78 -56.46 35.18
N ALA A 425 8.58 -55.92 36.38
CA ALA A 425 7.61 -55.02 37.04
C ALA A 425 8.18 -54.65 38.44
N ASP A 426 7.83 -53.46 38.96
CA ASP A 426 7.76 -52.96 40.36
C ASP A 426 8.75 -53.36 41.49
N LEU A 427 9.28 -52.36 42.23
CA LEU A 427 9.02 -52.08 43.67
C LEU A 427 9.95 -51.00 44.28
N GLU A 428 9.41 -50.36 45.32
CA GLU A 428 9.94 -49.31 46.23
C GLU A 428 11.37 -49.51 46.77
N ASN A 429 12.11 -48.41 46.96
CA ASN A 429 12.74 -48.06 48.25
C ASN A 429 13.45 -46.68 48.23
N GLU A 430 13.12 -45.87 49.25
CA GLU A 430 13.85 -44.70 49.74
C GLU A 430 15.09 -45.15 50.54
N PRO A 431 16.18 -44.36 50.62
CA PRO A 431 16.43 -43.66 51.89
C PRO A 431 17.08 -42.26 51.79
N GLU A 432 16.66 -41.39 52.71
CA GLU A 432 17.34 -40.30 53.44
C GLU A 432 18.61 -39.58 52.89
N GLN A 433 18.44 -38.25 52.69
CA GLN A 433 19.27 -37.05 52.99
C GLN A 433 20.80 -37.13 53.27
N PRO A 434 21.62 -36.10 52.91
CA PRO A 434 21.48 -34.75 53.50
C PRO A 434 21.73 -33.52 52.60
N THR A 435 21.21 -32.40 53.11
CA THR A 435 21.24 -31.00 52.66
C THR A 435 22.63 -30.36 52.68
N PRO A 436 22.91 -29.41 51.76
CA PRO A 436 23.73 -28.23 52.07
C PRO A 436 22.94 -26.91 51.90
N GLY A 437 23.17 -25.99 52.83
CA GLY A 437 22.39 -24.77 53.10
C GLY A 437 22.53 -23.60 52.10
N PRO A 438 21.95 -22.44 52.47
CA PRO A 438 21.54 -21.38 51.53
C PRO A 438 22.69 -20.47 51.09
N THR A 439 22.83 -20.29 49.77
CA THR A 439 23.69 -19.24 49.20
C THR A 439 23.00 -17.87 49.32
N ALA A 440 23.68 -16.96 50.02
CA ALA A 440 23.27 -15.59 50.26
C ALA A 440 23.04 -14.81 48.95
N SER A 441 21.92 -14.09 48.89
CA SER A 441 21.66 -13.03 47.90
C SER A 441 22.60 -11.84 48.14
N PRO A 442 23.27 -11.29 47.11
CA PRO A 442 23.92 -10.00 47.22
C PRO A 442 22.87 -8.88 47.27
N SER A 443 22.82 -8.20 48.40
CA SER A 443 22.05 -6.98 48.62
C SER A 443 22.69 -5.82 47.84
N ILE A 444 22.08 -5.40 46.73
CA ILE A 444 22.47 -4.17 46.03
C ILE A 444 21.77 -3.00 46.72
N ARG A 445 22.56 -2.15 47.38
CA ARG A 445 22.13 -0.84 47.89
C ARG A 445 21.62 0.04 46.75
N PRO A 446 20.46 0.71 46.89
CA PRO A 446 20.06 1.75 45.96
C PRO A 446 20.95 2.99 46.15
N SER A 447 21.66 3.34 45.07
CA SER A 447 22.41 4.60 44.95
C SER A 447 21.43 5.76 44.88
N THR A 448 21.55 6.68 45.83
CA THR A 448 20.80 7.95 45.86
C THR A 448 21.28 8.84 44.71
N PRO A 449 20.40 9.38 43.85
CA PRO A 449 20.79 10.33 42.82
C PRO A 449 21.21 11.67 43.46
N PRO A 450 22.22 12.38 42.89
CA PRO A 450 22.62 13.69 43.37
C PRO A 450 21.49 14.72 43.19
N PRO A 451 21.40 15.74 44.09
CA PRO A 451 20.34 16.73 44.03
C PRO A 451 20.41 17.56 42.75
N SER A 452 19.28 17.65 42.07
CA SER A 452 19.06 18.47 40.88
C SER A 452 19.34 19.94 41.16
N ARG A 453 20.18 20.55 40.31
CA ARG A 453 20.46 21.99 40.33
C ARG A 453 19.17 22.79 40.12
N PRO A 454 18.89 23.85 40.90
CA PRO A 454 17.68 24.66 40.71
C PRO A 454 17.69 25.36 39.34
N PRO A 455 16.50 25.53 38.73
CA PRO A 455 16.38 26.19 37.43
C PRO A 455 16.81 27.66 37.51
N PRO A 456 17.37 28.22 36.43
CA PRO A 456 17.69 29.64 36.36
C PRO A 456 16.41 30.49 36.46
N PRO A 457 16.50 31.70 37.06
CA PRO A 457 15.36 32.61 37.15
C PRO A 457 14.88 33.02 35.74
N PRO A 458 13.58 33.29 35.57
CA PRO A 458 13.03 33.74 34.29
C PRO A 458 13.65 35.09 33.88
N PRO A 459 13.83 35.33 32.57
CA PRO A 459 14.29 36.62 32.09
C PRO A 459 13.27 37.74 32.44
N PRO A 460 13.74 38.98 32.68
CA PRO A 460 12.85 40.10 32.95
C PRO A 460 11.89 40.34 31.78
N PRO A 461 10.65 40.79 32.05
CA PRO A 461 9.67 41.05 31.01
C PRO A 461 10.17 42.17 30.08
N VAL A 462 10.27 41.85 28.79
CA VAL A 462 10.53 42.83 27.73
C VAL A 462 9.29 43.71 27.61
N THR A 463 9.42 44.97 27.99
CA THR A 463 8.38 45.98 27.81
C THR A 463 8.36 46.39 26.35
N VAL A 464 7.35 45.95 25.61
CA VAL A 464 7.11 46.39 24.22
C VAL A 464 6.47 47.79 24.27
N PRO A 465 6.99 48.79 23.55
CA PRO A 465 6.38 50.12 23.49
C PRO A 465 4.99 50.06 22.84
N PRO A 466 4.04 50.94 23.24
CA PRO A 466 2.69 50.94 22.69
C PRO A 466 2.71 51.25 21.19
N VAL A 467 1.98 50.42 20.43
CA VAL A 467 1.72 50.58 19.01
C VAL A 467 0.95 51.89 18.78
N GLY A 468 1.48 52.70 17.86
CA GLY A 468 0.92 53.98 17.47
C GLY A 468 -0.52 53.88 16.96
N THR A 469 -1.28 54.91 17.29
CA THR A 469 -2.62 55.23 16.80
C THR A 469 -2.77 55.08 15.28
N PRO A 470 -3.86 54.48 14.78
CA PRO A 470 -4.14 54.40 13.34
C PRO A 470 -4.52 55.78 12.76
N SER A 471 -3.95 56.09 11.60
CA SER A 471 -4.31 57.25 10.76
C SER A 471 -5.79 57.21 10.33
N PRO A 472 -6.47 58.36 10.21
CA PRO A 472 -7.85 58.43 9.73
C PRO A 472 -7.96 58.07 8.24
N SER A 473 -9.02 57.33 7.91
CA SER A 473 -9.41 56.90 6.57
C SER A 473 -9.67 58.07 5.61
N PRO A 474 -9.34 57.94 4.31
CA PRO A 474 -9.65 58.97 3.31
C PRO A 474 -11.16 59.01 2.98
N THR A 475 -11.66 60.23 2.84
CA THR A 475 -13.03 60.59 2.46
C THR A 475 -13.35 60.15 1.01
N PRO A 476 -14.55 59.60 0.73
CA PRO A 476 -14.93 59.22 -0.63
C PRO A 476 -15.27 60.46 -1.49
N VAL A 477 -14.75 60.45 -2.72
CA VAL A 477 -15.00 61.44 -3.78
C VAL A 477 -16.37 61.17 -4.43
N PRO A 478 -17.22 62.19 -4.68
CA PRO A 478 -18.51 62.02 -5.33
C PRO A 478 -18.37 61.73 -6.84
N PRO A 479 -19.32 60.99 -7.45
CA PRO A 479 -19.27 60.61 -8.86
C PRO A 479 -19.55 61.78 -9.80
N SER A 480 -18.72 61.88 -10.86
CA SER A 480 -18.87 62.81 -11.97
C SER A 480 -20.16 62.56 -12.76
N ALA A 481 -20.85 63.65 -13.09
CA ALA A 481 -22.02 63.69 -13.95
C ALA A 481 -21.68 63.34 -15.41
N THR A 482 -22.51 62.51 -16.02
CA THR A 482 -22.53 62.17 -17.45
C THR A 482 -23.06 63.36 -18.27
N PRO A 483 -22.49 63.71 -19.43
CA PRO A 483 -23.03 64.78 -20.27
C PRO A 483 -24.24 64.29 -21.08
N ASP A 484 -25.31 65.07 -21.03
CA ASP A 484 -26.52 64.92 -21.84
C ASP A 484 -26.22 65.00 -23.34
N GLY A 485 -26.85 64.10 -24.09
CA GLY A 485 -26.79 64.03 -25.55
C GLY A 485 -27.52 65.18 -26.24
N LEU A 486 -26.92 65.65 -27.32
CA LEU A 486 -27.53 66.56 -28.30
C LEU A 486 -28.42 65.78 -29.30
N PRO A 487 -29.48 66.41 -29.85
CA PRO A 487 -30.47 65.77 -30.69
C PRO A 487 -30.06 65.69 -32.16
N LEU A 488 -30.75 64.79 -32.87
CA LEU A 488 -30.66 64.50 -34.30
C LEU A 488 -30.94 65.72 -35.19
N GLY A 489 -30.16 65.82 -36.28
CA GLY A 489 -30.38 66.64 -37.47
C GLY A 489 -29.59 66.06 -38.63
#